data_AF-A0A6N8XRW6-F1
#
_entry.id   AF-A0A6N8XRW6-F1
#
_cell.length_a   1.000
_cell.length_b   1.000
_cell.length_c   1.000
_cell.angle_alpha   90.00
_cell.angle_beta   90.00
_cell.angle_gamma   90.00
#
_symmetry.space_group_name_H-M   'P 1'
#
loop_
_entity.id
_entity.type
_entity.pdbx_description
1 polymer ?
#
loop_
_entity_poly.entity_id
_entity_poly.type
_entity_poly.pdbx_seq_one_letter_code
_entity_poly.pdbx_strand_id
1 'polypeptide(L)'
;MTPGEFIAKWRASELKERSASQSHFIDLCRLLGEPSPTDSDPAGEWYCFERGARKDGGGDGWADVWKRGCFAWEYKGRRADLDAAFDQLRQYALALENPPLLIVSDMARFRIRTNWTNSVSVTHEFTLDDLAAGATRDKLKWAMSDPERLRPGETRQTVTERAAATFAELAQGLRNRGHAPQMVAHFVNRLVFCMFAEDVGLLPGDMFTRMLERARGDPEKFADYASRLFGAMATGGDVGFEPVAWFNGGLFDDDTALPLDRKGIETALKAAALDWSEIDPSILGTLFERGLDPDKRSQLGAHYTDRDKIMRIVDPVIVRPLLAEWETAKAGIAGMVERADAARSPAAQTRLRRQADQALRTFLERLRRFTVLDPACGSGNFLYLALHALKDIEHRVQLEAETLGLARGFPAVGPANVKGIEINAYA
;
A
#
# COMPACT_ATOMS: atom_id res chain seq x y z
N MET A 1 14.38 9.15 34.05
CA MET A 1 12.94 8.94 34.35
C MET A 1 12.70 7.45 34.43
N THR A 2 12.06 6.97 35.47
CA THR A 2 11.73 5.54 35.62
C THR A 2 10.41 5.20 34.88
N PRO A 3 10.15 3.92 34.54
CA PRO A 3 8.88 3.52 33.94
C PRO A 3 7.66 3.92 34.79
N GLY A 4 7.74 3.76 36.11
CA GLY A 4 6.66 4.14 37.02
C GLY A 4 6.37 5.65 37.00
N GLU A 5 7.41 6.49 36.97
CA GLU A 5 7.28 7.95 36.85
C GLU A 5 6.62 8.35 35.53
N PHE A 6 7.04 7.75 34.41
CA PHE A 6 6.49 8.03 33.09
C PHE A 6 4.99 7.68 33.03
N ILE A 7 4.64 6.47 33.47
CA ILE A 7 3.26 5.97 33.48
C ILE A 7 2.39 6.87 34.37
N ALA A 8 2.84 7.19 35.58
CA ALA A 8 2.08 8.04 36.50
C ALA A 8 1.84 9.44 35.90
N LYS A 9 2.86 10.05 35.30
CA LYS A 9 2.77 11.36 34.66
C LYS A 9 1.74 11.38 33.54
N TRP A 10 1.86 10.47 32.58
CA TRP A 10 1.04 10.49 31.36
C TRP A 10 -0.35 9.91 31.57
N ARG A 11 -0.53 9.05 32.58
CA ARG A 11 -1.86 8.61 33.00
C ARG A 11 -2.70 9.79 33.51
N ALA A 12 -2.11 10.68 34.31
CA ALA A 12 -2.77 11.84 34.91
C ALA A 12 -2.89 13.06 33.98
N SER A 13 -2.25 13.04 32.80
CA SER A 13 -2.27 14.17 31.87
C SER A 13 -3.65 14.34 31.20
N GLU A 14 -4.22 15.54 31.33
CA GLU A 14 -5.43 16.00 30.63
C GLU A 14 -5.13 17.00 29.51
N LEU A 15 -3.83 17.15 29.17
CA LEU A 15 -3.39 18.09 28.14
C LEU A 15 -3.93 17.71 26.76
N LYS A 16 -4.25 18.73 25.96
CA LYS A 16 -4.61 18.54 24.55
C LYS A 16 -3.40 18.10 23.73
N GLU A 17 -3.65 17.32 22.69
CA GLU A 17 -2.65 16.74 21.77
C GLU A 17 -1.52 17.72 21.39
N ARG A 18 -1.87 18.86 20.77
CA ARG A 18 -0.92 19.89 20.33
C ARG A 18 -0.01 20.44 21.42
N SER A 19 -0.44 20.39 22.68
CA SER A 19 0.33 20.89 23.83
C SER A 19 1.16 19.80 24.51
N ALA A 20 0.92 18.53 24.16
CA ALA A 20 1.44 17.38 24.89
C ALA A 20 2.36 16.47 24.06
N SER A 21 2.18 16.38 22.74
CA SER A 21 2.87 15.41 21.88
C SER A 21 4.40 15.50 21.96
N GLN A 22 4.96 16.70 21.79
CA GLN A 22 6.42 16.90 21.87
C GLN A 22 6.96 16.59 23.27
N SER A 23 6.28 17.05 24.33
CA SER A 23 6.67 16.78 25.71
C SER A 23 6.61 15.28 26.04
N HIS A 24 5.57 14.59 25.57
CA HIS A 24 5.41 13.14 25.70
C HIS A 24 6.55 12.39 25.02
N PHE A 25 6.86 12.76 23.79
CA PHE A 25 7.92 12.13 23.03
C PHE A 25 9.30 12.36 23.68
N ILE A 26 9.59 13.57 24.17
CA ILE A 26 10.85 13.85 24.89
C ILE A 26 10.96 13.02 26.18
N ASP A 27 9.88 12.89 26.95
CA ASP A 27 9.88 12.02 28.12
C ASP A 27 10.05 10.55 27.75
N LEU A 28 9.52 10.14 26.60
CA LEU A 28 9.68 8.79 26.09
C LEU A 28 11.15 8.52 25.72
N CYS A 29 11.82 9.47 25.06
CA CYS A 29 13.27 9.42 24.83
C CYS A 29 14.04 9.23 26.14
N ARG A 30 13.71 10.01 27.18
CA ARG A 30 14.33 9.90 28.52
C ARG A 30 14.05 8.57 29.21
N LEU A 31 12.86 7.99 29.03
CA LEU A 31 12.49 6.68 29.56
C LEU A 31 13.35 5.57 28.91
N LEU A 32 13.58 5.65 27.60
CA LEU A 32 14.27 4.63 26.81
C LEU A 32 15.79 4.81 26.77
N GLY A 33 16.28 5.96 27.25
CA GLY A 33 17.68 6.36 27.14
C GLY A 33 18.09 6.64 25.69
N GLU A 34 17.14 7.13 24.89
CA GLU A 34 17.34 7.54 23.49
C GLU A 34 17.45 9.07 23.42
N PRO A 35 18.20 9.63 22.47
CA PRO A 35 18.34 11.07 22.36
C PRO A 35 17.08 11.69 21.72
N SER A 36 16.76 12.93 22.08
CA SER A 36 15.64 13.67 21.51
C SER A 36 16.02 14.26 20.12
N PRO A 37 15.04 14.65 19.29
CA PRO A 37 15.34 15.26 17.98
C PRO A 37 16.26 16.48 18.11
N THR A 38 15.93 17.41 19.01
CA THR A 38 16.66 18.66 19.20
C THR A 38 18.10 18.47 19.69
N ASP A 39 18.35 17.42 20.48
CA ASP A 39 19.69 17.12 20.97
C ASP A 39 20.56 16.44 19.90
N SER A 40 19.94 15.69 18.99
CA SER A 40 20.65 14.86 18.02
C SER A 40 20.89 15.56 16.69
N ASP A 41 19.91 16.34 16.24
CA ASP A 41 19.88 16.94 14.91
C ASP A 41 19.23 18.34 14.97
N PRO A 42 20.00 19.36 15.40
CA PRO A 42 19.49 20.72 15.50
C PRO A 42 19.01 21.29 14.16
N ALA A 43 19.49 20.77 13.03
CA ALA A 43 19.11 21.20 11.69
C ALA A 43 17.85 20.49 11.17
N GLY A 44 17.45 19.36 11.78
CA GLY A 44 16.28 18.58 11.39
C GLY A 44 16.40 17.93 10.00
N GLU A 45 17.62 17.59 9.59
CA GLU A 45 17.91 16.94 8.31
C GLU A 45 17.50 15.46 8.29
N TRP A 46 17.61 14.78 9.42
CA TRP A 46 17.39 13.34 9.58
C TRP A 46 16.63 12.95 10.86
N TYR A 47 16.42 13.87 11.80
CA TYR A 47 15.58 13.62 12.98
C TYR A 47 14.94 14.93 13.48
N CYS A 48 13.61 15.10 13.33
CA CYS A 48 12.94 16.35 13.68
C CYS A 48 11.50 16.16 14.16
N PHE A 49 10.97 17.22 14.78
CA PHE A 49 9.54 17.41 14.98
C PHE A 49 8.90 18.06 13.74
N GLU A 50 7.61 17.81 13.53
CA GLU A 50 6.76 18.47 12.52
C GLU A 50 7.34 18.43 11.09
N ARG A 51 7.78 17.24 10.65
CA ARG A 51 8.36 17.06 9.31
C ARG A 51 7.31 17.41 8.25
N GLY A 52 7.67 18.27 7.29
CA GLY A 52 6.79 18.67 6.19
C GLY A 52 5.83 19.82 6.51
N ALA A 53 5.80 20.34 7.74
CA ALA A 53 5.03 21.52 8.08
C ALA A 53 5.61 22.79 7.42
N ARG A 54 4.75 23.71 6.96
CA ARG A 54 5.19 25.03 6.46
C ARG A 54 5.65 25.92 7.62
N LYS A 55 6.73 26.68 7.42
CA LYS A 55 7.34 27.55 8.44
C LYS A 55 6.49 28.79 8.81
N ASP A 56 5.50 29.12 7.99
CA ASP A 56 4.83 30.42 7.96
C ASP A 56 3.29 30.37 8.06
N GLY A 57 2.71 29.20 8.37
CA GLY A 57 1.34 29.12 8.87
C GLY A 57 0.53 27.92 8.39
N GLY A 58 0.16 27.06 9.35
CA GLY A 58 -1.10 26.31 9.35
C GLY A 58 -1.25 25.15 8.35
N GLY A 59 -0.18 24.67 7.71
CA GLY A 59 -0.23 23.40 6.99
C GLY A 59 -0.06 22.22 7.95
N ASP A 60 -0.88 21.19 7.81
CA ASP A 60 -0.70 19.94 8.56
C ASP A 60 0.63 19.30 8.16
N GLY A 61 1.52 19.06 9.14
CA GLY A 61 2.78 18.36 8.92
C GLY A 61 2.52 16.93 8.44
N TRP A 62 3.52 16.35 7.76
CA TRP A 62 3.45 14.96 7.30
C TRP A 62 3.56 13.95 8.45
N ALA A 63 4.29 14.32 9.50
CA ALA A 63 4.43 13.55 10.74
C ALA A 63 4.84 14.47 11.91
N ASP A 64 4.32 14.20 13.10
CA ASP A 64 4.70 14.90 14.33
C ASP A 64 6.17 14.67 14.71
N VAL A 65 6.66 13.44 14.52
CA VAL A 65 8.08 13.11 14.72
C VAL A 65 8.56 12.20 13.61
N TRP A 66 9.71 12.51 13.03
CA TRP A 66 10.30 11.69 11.98
C TRP A 66 11.78 11.50 12.20
N LYS A 67 12.25 10.26 12.05
CA LYS A 67 13.67 9.91 12.05
C LYS A 67 13.98 9.06 10.83
N ARG A 68 14.85 9.58 9.96
CA ARG A 68 15.25 8.95 8.70
C ARG A 68 15.72 7.52 8.92
N GLY A 69 15.17 6.59 8.14
CA GLY A 69 15.51 5.17 8.22
C GLY A 69 15.02 4.44 9.48
N CYS A 70 14.26 5.10 10.37
CA CYS A 70 13.74 4.51 11.60
C CYS A 70 12.21 4.53 11.63
N PHE A 71 11.60 5.71 11.69
CA PHE A 71 10.14 5.81 11.85
C PHE A 71 9.59 7.14 11.35
N ALA A 72 8.29 7.14 11.04
CA ALA A 72 7.44 8.31 11.15
C ALA A 72 6.40 8.08 12.25
N TRP A 73 6.14 9.11 13.04
CA TRP A 73 5.28 9.06 14.21
C TRP A 73 4.22 10.16 14.13
N GLU A 74 2.96 9.78 14.30
CA GLU A 74 1.81 10.67 14.38
C GLU A 74 1.08 10.50 15.71
N TYR A 75 0.81 11.61 16.39
CA TYR A 75 -0.01 11.64 17.58
C TYR A 75 -1.46 11.95 17.25
N LYS A 76 -2.36 11.50 18.13
CA LYS A 76 -3.73 11.99 18.20
C LYS A 76 -4.12 12.30 19.63
N GLY A 77 -5.22 13.04 19.80
CA GLY A 77 -5.86 13.26 21.08
C GLY A 77 -6.22 11.94 21.77
N ARG A 78 -6.27 11.97 23.10
CA ARG A 78 -6.54 10.78 23.91
C ARG A 78 -7.87 10.13 23.51
N ARG A 79 -7.87 8.81 23.30
CA ARG A 79 -9.03 8.01 22.82
C ARG A 79 -9.47 8.32 21.38
N ALA A 80 -8.68 9.05 20.60
CA ALA A 80 -8.95 9.24 19.19
C ALA A 80 -8.81 7.93 18.41
N ASP A 81 -9.32 7.95 17.18
CA ASP A 81 -9.12 6.89 16.22
C ASP A 81 -7.68 6.89 15.69
N LEU A 82 -6.96 5.79 15.93
CA LEU A 82 -5.59 5.60 15.49
C LEU A 82 -5.50 5.11 14.03
N ASP A 83 -6.60 4.60 13.46
CA ASP A 83 -6.64 4.19 12.06
C ASP A 83 -6.53 5.42 11.15
N ALA A 84 -7.27 6.48 11.46
CA ALA A 84 -7.14 7.77 10.76
C ALA A 84 -5.72 8.35 10.81
N ALA A 85 -5.03 8.23 11.95
CA ALA A 85 -3.64 8.66 12.09
C ALA A 85 -2.69 7.82 11.23
N PHE A 86 -2.95 6.51 11.15
CA PHE A 86 -2.16 5.60 10.35
C PHE A 86 -2.34 5.87 8.85
N ASP A 87 -3.57 6.11 8.41
CA ASP A 87 -3.87 6.45 7.02
C ASP A 87 -3.19 7.76 6.60
N GLN A 88 -3.12 8.75 7.50
CA GLN A 88 -2.36 9.98 7.29
C GLN A 88 -0.86 9.68 7.10
N LEU A 89 -0.23 8.93 8.02
CA LEU A 89 1.18 8.55 7.87
C LEU A 89 1.46 7.76 6.58
N ARG A 90 0.56 6.83 6.24
CA ARG A 90 0.67 6.01 5.03
C ARG A 90 0.62 6.87 3.77
N GLN A 91 -0.23 7.89 3.76
CA GLN A 91 -0.32 8.84 2.64
C GLN A 91 1.00 9.58 2.41
N TYR A 92 1.73 9.93 3.48
CA TYR A 92 2.99 10.67 3.39
C TYR A 92 4.24 9.79 3.44
N ALA A 93 4.12 8.47 3.57
CA ALA A 93 5.25 7.55 3.75
C ALA A 93 6.35 7.76 2.70
N LEU A 94 5.97 7.94 1.42
CA LEU A 94 6.91 8.18 0.33
C LEU A 94 7.68 9.50 0.47
N ALA A 95 7.00 10.57 0.88
CA ALA A 95 7.61 11.88 1.14
C ALA A 95 8.49 11.86 2.41
N LEU A 96 8.21 10.94 3.34
CA LEU A 96 8.98 10.67 4.54
C LEU A 96 10.15 9.68 4.30
N GLU A 97 10.51 9.44 3.04
CA GLU A 97 11.58 8.52 2.60
C GLU A 97 11.32 7.05 2.95
N ASN A 98 10.04 6.63 2.92
CA ASN A 98 9.58 5.28 3.24
C ASN A 98 10.19 4.73 4.53
N PRO A 99 9.91 5.36 5.69
CA PRO A 99 10.46 4.88 6.96
C PRO A 99 9.98 3.45 7.22
N PRO A 100 10.82 2.57 7.79
CA PRO A 100 10.48 1.17 7.98
C PRO A 100 9.36 0.96 9.01
N LEU A 101 9.05 1.96 9.83
CA LEU A 101 8.01 1.89 10.85
C LEU A 101 7.10 3.12 10.76
N LEU A 102 5.79 2.90 10.79
CA LEU A 102 4.77 3.92 10.94
C LEU A 102 4.16 3.75 12.33
N ILE A 103 4.29 4.77 13.17
CA ILE A 103 3.93 4.70 14.58
C ILE A 103 2.82 5.70 14.86
N VAL A 104 1.74 5.23 15.47
CA VAL A 104 0.65 6.10 15.89
C VAL A 104 0.43 5.98 17.39
N SER A 105 0.12 7.09 18.04
CA SER A 105 -0.13 7.09 19.48
C SER A 105 -1.11 8.15 19.91
N ASP A 106 -1.96 7.82 20.88
CA ASP A 106 -2.79 8.79 21.59
C ASP A 106 -2.25 9.11 23.00
N MET A 107 -0.94 8.87 23.21
CA MET A 107 -0.20 8.97 24.48
C MET A 107 -0.61 7.93 25.55
N ALA A 108 -1.71 7.19 25.34
CA ALA A 108 -2.15 6.09 26.19
C ALA A 108 -2.00 4.73 25.51
N ARG A 109 -2.07 4.71 24.18
CA ARG A 109 -1.93 3.55 23.30
C ARG A 109 -0.85 3.85 22.28
N PHE A 110 -0.14 2.80 21.90
CA PHE A 110 0.93 2.82 20.92
C PHE A 110 0.66 1.72 19.92
N ARG A 111 0.78 2.06 18.64
CA ARG A 111 0.70 1.09 17.56
C ARG A 111 1.90 1.32 16.64
N ILE A 112 2.77 0.32 16.56
CA ILE A 112 3.90 0.29 15.63
C ILE A 112 3.51 -0.64 14.49
N ARG A 113 3.39 -0.11 13.28
CA ARG A 113 3.15 -0.91 12.08
C ARG A 113 4.39 -0.91 11.19
N THR A 114 4.78 -2.09 10.75
CA THR A 114 5.97 -2.26 9.89
C THR A 114 5.66 -1.92 8.44
N ASN A 115 6.60 -1.26 7.75
CA ASN A 115 6.41 -0.65 6.43
C ASN A 115 7.58 -0.96 5.47
N TRP A 116 8.16 -2.16 5.56
CA TRP A 116 9.09 -2.64 4.54
C TRP A 116 8.31 -3.06 3.29
N THR A 117 8.77 -2.63 2.12
CA THR A 117 8.09 -2.84 0.83
C THR A 117 7.93 -4.31 0.43
N ASN A 118 8.82 -5.18 0.90
CA ASN A 118 8.86 -6.60 0.52
C ASN A 118 8.47 -7.56 1.66
N SER A 119 7.95 -7.04 2.77
CA SER A 119 7.55 -7.82 3.94
C SER A 119 6.06 -7.72 4.20
N VAL A 120 5.48 -8.75 4.81
CA VAL A 120 4.11 -8.71 5.33
C VAL A 120 4.07 -7.73 6.49
N SER A 121 3.17 -6.76 6.47
CA SER A 121 3.06 -5.80 7.55
C SER A 121 2.64 -6.47 8.87
N VAL A 122 3.38 -6.23 9.94
CA VAL A 122 3.06 -6.65 11.31
C VAL A 122 2.72 -5.43 12.14
N THR A 123 1.72 -5.57 13.00
CA THR A 123 1.32 -4.51 13.93
C THR A 123 1.63 -4.93 15.37
N HIS A 124 2.32 -4.07 16.11
CA HIS A 124 2.55 -4.20 17.53
C HIS A 124 1.74 -3.14 18.29
N GLU A 125 0.79 -3.59 19.10
CA GLU A 125 -0.02 -2.71 19.94
C GLU A 125 0.26 -2.93 21.41
N PHE A 126 0.28 -1.84 22.17
CA PHE A 126 0.41 -1.87 23.62
C PHE A 126 -0.07 -0.53 24.23
N THR A 127 -0.37 -0.58 25.51
CA THR A 127 -0.82 0.57 26.30
C THR A 127 0.31 1.21 27.08
N LEU A 128 0.04 2.36 27.67
CA LEU A 128 0.92 3.05 28.61
C LEU A 128 1.33 2.13 29.76
N ASP A 129 0.40 1.33 30.27
CA ASP A 129 0.65 0.45 31.42
C ASP A 129 1.58 -0.71 31.09
N ASP A 130 1.52 -1.19 29.83
CA ASP A 130 2.40 -2.24 29.32
C ASP A 130 3.87 -1.80 29.27
N LEU A 131 4.15 -0.49 29.32
CA LEU A 131 5.51 0.04 29.46
C LEU A 131 6.15 -0.29 30.79
N ALA A 132 5.43 -0.89 31.75
CA ALA A 132 6.03 -1.48 32.95
C ALA A 132 6.89 -2.70 32.61
N ALA A 133 6.60 -3.42 31.52
CA ALA A 133 7.37 -4.56 31.06
C ALA A 133 8.60 -4.12 30.22
N GLY A 134 9.75 -4.75 30.47
CA GLY A 134 10.98 -4.50 29.70
C GLY A 134 10.81 -4.78 28.22
N ALA A 135 10.20 -5.91 27.87
CA ALA A 135 9.98 -6.32 26.49
C ALA A 135 9.16 -5.31 25.67
N THR A 136 8.19 -4.62 26.27
CA THR A 136 7.41 -3.57 25.59
C THR A 136 8.27 -2.34 25.33
N ARG A 137 9.08 -1.93 26.31
CA ARG A 137 10.02 -0.82 26.16
C ARG A 137 11.10 -1.13 25.13
N ASP A 138 11.55 -2.39 25.05
CA ASP A 138 12.53 -2.83 24.05
C ASP A 138 12.01 -2.63 22.63
N LYS A 139 10.72 -2.92 22.36
CA LYS A 139 10.11 -2.65 21.04
C LYS A 139 10.15 -1.16 20.67
N LEU A 140 9.80 -0.26 21.59
CA LEU A 140 9.90 1.18 21.34
C LEU A 140 11.34 1.63 21.13
N LYS A 141 12.27 1.06 21.91
CA LYS A 141 13.70 1.34 21.76
C LYS A 141 14.21 0.89 20.39
N TRP A 142 13.90 -0.33 19.97
CA TRP A 142 14.21 -0.83 18.63
C TRP A 142 13.60 0.06 17.55
N ALA A 143 12.36 0.50 17.71
CA ALA A 143 11.76 1.42 16.77
C ALA A 143 12.56 2.74 16.61
N MET A 144 13.17 3.24 17.69
CA MET A 144 13.96 4.47 17.67
C MET A 144 15.40 4.29 17.16
N SER A 145 16.05 3.16 17.42
CA SER A 145 17.50 2.99 17.17
C SER A 145 17.93 1.74 16.42
N ASP A 146 17.09 0.70 16.32
CA ASP A 146 17.40 -0.56 15.63
C ASP A 146 16.12 -1.20 15.02
N PRO A 147 15.50 -0.54 14.02
CA PRO A 147 14.19 -0.95 13.50
C PRO A 147 14.22 -2.33 12.84
N GLU A 148 15.38 -2.80 12.38
CA GLU A 148 15.56 -4.13 11.77
C GLU A 148 15.14 -5.28 12.69
N ARG A 149 15.21 -5.10 14.02
CA ARG A 149 14.71 -6.10 14.99
C ARG A 149 13.21 -6.30 14.96
N LEU A 150 12.48 -5.32 14.43
CA LEU A 150 11.03 -5.38 14.21
C LEU A 150 10.69 -5.82 12.79
N ARG A 151 11.68 -6.10 11.92
CA ARG A 151 11.42 -6.58 10.56
C ARG A 151 10.69 -7.93 10.62
N PRO A 152 9.54 -8.04 9.95
CA PRO A 152 8.81 -9.31 9.84
C PRO A 152 9.66 -10.39 9.17
N GLY A 153 9.57 -11.63 9.66
CA GLY A 153 10.26 -12.77 9.06
C GLY A 153 9.57 -13.32 7.80
N GLU A 154 8.28 -13.03 7.60
CA GLU A 154 7.49 -13.46 6.45
C GLU A 154 7.54 -12.38 5.35
N THR A 155 7.85 -12.80 4.12
CA THR A 155 7.90 -11.91 2.96
C THR A 155 6.61 -12.02 2.16
N ARG A 156 6.27 -10.96 1.41
CA ARG A 156 5.10 -11.00 0.50
C ARG A 156 5.21 -12.13 -0.50
N GLN A 157 6.43 -12.40 -1.00
CA GLN A 157 6.71 -13.54 -1.87
C GLN A 157 6.30 -14.86 -1.21
N THR A 158 6.69 -15.12 0.05
CA THR A 158 6.33 -16.38 0.72
C THR A 158 4.81 -16.56 0.88
N VAL A 159 4.07 -15.49 1.16
CA VAL A 159 2.59 -15.53 1.23
C VAL A 159 1.99 -15.77 -0.15
N THR A 160 2.48 -15.05 -1.18
CA THR A 160 2.08 -15.24 -2.58
C THR A 160 2.30 -16.68 -3.05
N GLU A 161 3.44 -17.30 -2.70
CA GLU A 161 3.72 -18.69 -3.06
C GLU A 161 2.80 -19.69 -2.35
N ARG A 162 2.48 -19.45 -1.08
CA ARG A 162 1.52 -20.26 -0.31
C ARG A 162 0.11 -20.16 -0.90
N ALA A 163 -0.33 -18.96 -1.26
CA ALA A 163 -1.59 -18.72 -1.94
C ALA A 163 -1.61 -19.44 -3.31
N ALA A 164 -0.56 -19.27 -4.11
CA ALA A 164 -0.45 -19.92 -5.42
C ALA A 164 -0.52 -21.46 -5.34
N ALA A 165 0.13 -22.06 -4.35
CA ALA A 165 0.07 -23.50 -4.12
C ALA A 165 -1.36 -23.99 -3.81
N THR A 166 -2.12 -23.20 -3.05
CA THR A 166 -3.51 -23.51 -2.69
C THR A 166 -4.42 -23.53 -3.92
N PHE A 167 -4.25 -22.57 -4.84
CA PHE A 167 -5.00 -22.54 -6.09
C PHE A 167 -4.53 -23.58 -7.12
N ALA A 168 -3.24 -23.94 -7.11
CA ALA A 168 -2.77 -25.06 -7.93
C ALA A 168 -3.46 -26.38 -7.54
N GLU A 169 -3.67 -26.62 -6.24
CA GLU A 169 -4.47 -27.76 -5.75
C GLU A 169 -5.93 -27.67 -6.23
N LEU A 170 -6.55 -26.50 -6.10
CA LEU A 170 -7.94 -26.26 -6.52
C LEU A 170 -8.12 -26.51 -8.03
N ALA A 171 -7.24 -25.95 -8.84
CA ALA A 171 -7.25 -26.10 -10.29
C ALA A 171 -7.04 -27.55 -10.72
N GLN A 172 -6.12 -28.27 -10.08
CA GLN A 172 -5.91 -29.69 -10.35
C GLN A 172 -7.16 -30.51 -10.00
N GLY A 173 -7.81 -30.21 -8.87
CA GLY A 173 -9.07 -30.84 -8.48
C GLY A 173 -10.16 -30.67 -9.54
N LEU A 174 -10.31 -29.46 -10.08
CA LEU A 174 -11.26 -29.18 -11.15
C LEU A 174 -10.91 -29.91 -12.46
N ARG A 175 -9.63 -29.91 -12.88
CA ARG A 175 -9.19 -30.64 -14.08
C ARG A 175 -9.41 -32.15 -13.96
N ASN A 176 -9.14 -32.74 -12.80
CA ASN A 176 -9.38 -34.16 -12.53
C ASN A 176 -10.86 -34.54 -12.64
N ARG A 177 -11.77 -33.56 -12.46
CA ARG A 177 -13.22 -33.71 -12.68
C ARG A 177 -13.65 -33.48 -14.14
N GLY A 178 -12.71 -33.28 -15.06
CA GLY A 178 -12.96 -33.15 -16.50
C GLY A 178 -13.20 -31.73 -17.00
N HIS A 179 -13.00 -30.70 -16.19
CA HIS A 179 -13.12 -29.31 -16.64
C HIS A 179 -11.94 -28.90 -17.53
N ALA A 180 -12.23 -28.17 -18.62
CA ALA A 180 -11.22 -27.72 -19.57
C ALA A 180 -10.21 -26.76 -18.92
N PRO A 181 -8.90 -26.86 -19.23
CA PRO A 181 -7.86 -26.05 -18.58
C PRO A 181 -8.11 -24.54 -18.63
N GLN A 182 -8.54 -24.00 -19.79
CA GLN A 182 -8.83 -22.57 -19.93
C GLN A 182 -10.01 -22.12 -19.05
N MET A 183 -11.06 -22.93 -18.95
CA MET A 183 -12.22 -22.65 -18.11
C MET A 183 -11.83 -22.64 -16.62
N VAL A 184 -11.02 -23.62 -16.20
CA VAL A 184 -10.49 -23.68 -14.83
C VAL A 184 -9.63 -22.47 -14.52
N ALA A 185 -8.79 -22.07 -15.47
CA ALA A 185 -7.88 -20.95 -15.32
C ALA A 185 -8.62 -19.61 -15.19
N HIS A 186 -9.63 -19.36 -16.03
CA HIS A 186 -10.50 -18.18 -15.93
C HIS A 186 -11.27 -18.15 -14.61
N PHE A 187 -11.86 -19.28 -14.23
CA PHE A 187 -12.60 -19.41 -12.99
C PHE A 187 -11.72 -19.17 -11.75
N VAL A 188 -10.50 -19.73 -11.71
CA VAL A 188 -9.54 -19.48 -10.63
C VAL A 188 -9.15 -18.00 -10.55
N ASN A 189 -8.93 -17.33 -11.68
CA ASN A 189 -8.64 -15.89 -11.70
C ASN A 189 -9.80 -15.08 -11.12
N ARG A 190 -11.05 -15.45 -11.38
CA ARG A 190 -12.22 -14.81 -10.74
C ARG A 190 -12.21 -14.96 -9.23
N LEU A 191 -11.94 -16.17 -8.71
CA LEU A 191 -11.87 -16.39 -7.26
C LEU A 191 -10.76 -15.54 -6.61
N VAL A 192 -9.57 -15.53 -7.21
CA VAL A 192 -8.44 -14.69 -6.75
C VAL A 192 -8.82 -13.22 -6.75
N PHE A 193 -9.46 -12.74 -7.82
CA PHE A 193 -9.89 -11.36 -7.92
C PHE A 193 -10.96 -11.01 -6.88
N CYS A 194 -11.93 -11.90 -6.61
CA CYS A 194 -12.92 -11.66 -5.56
C CYS A 194 -12.26 -11.53 -4.18
N MET A 195 -11.26 -12.34 -3.86
CA MET A 195 -10.52 -12.22 -2.60
C MET A 195 -9.75 -10.90 -2.50
N PHE A 196 -9.07 -10.47 -3.58
CA PHE A 196 -8.46 -9.14 -3.62
C PHE A 196 -9.48 -8.02 -3.47
N ALA A 197 -10.59 -8.09 -4.19
CA ALA A 197 -11.61 -7.05 -4.19
C ALA A 197 -12.30 -6.93 -2.83
N GLU A 198 -12.46 -8.03 -2.11
CA GLU A 198 -12.97 -8.06 -0.74
C GLU A 198 -12.01 -7.36 0.24
N ASP A 199 -10.75 -7.79 0.31
CA ASP A 199 -9.79 -7.28 1.30
C ASP A 199 -9.40 -5.80 1.07
N VAL A 200 -9.50 -5.31 -0.17
CA VAL A 200 -9.30 -3.89 -0.48
C VAL A 200 -10.58 -3.05 -0.42
N GLY A 201 -11.71 -3.66 -0.03
CA GLY A 201 -13.00 -2.99 0.23
C GLY A 201 -13.82 -2.63 -1.01
N LEU A 202 -13.53 -3.21 -2.18
CA LEU A 202 -14.34 -3.06 -3.40
C LEU A 202 -15.56 -3.99 -3.41
N LEU A 203 -15.44 -5.19 -2.81
CA LEU A 203 -16.58 -6.05 -2.49
C LEU A 203 -16.94 -5.87 -1.02
N PRO A 204 -18.20 -5.51 -0.69
CA PRO A 204 -18.56 -5.15 0.67
C PRO A 204 -18.73 -6.36 1.59
N GLY A 205 -18.46 -6.14 2.88
CA GLY A 205 -18.94 -7.00 3.97
C GLY A 205 -18.49 -8.46 3.89
N ASP A 206 -17.25 -8.71 3.48
CA ASP A 206 -16.71 -10.08 3.35
C ASP A 206 -17.64 -11.00 2.53
N MET A 207 -18.28 -10.44 1.50
CA MET A 207 -19.33 -11.12 0.72
C MET A 207 -18.86 -12.44 0.10
N PHE A 208 -17.66 -12.47 -0.47
CA PHE A 208 -17.11 -13.65 -1.09
C PHE A 208 -16.73 -14.71 -0.04
N THR A 209 -16.11 -14.31 1.07
CA THR A 209 -15.83 -15.22 2.18
C THR A 209 -17.11 -15.79 2.79
N ARG A 210 -18.12 -14.96 3.10
CA ARG A 210 -19.43 -15.42 3.61
C ARG A 210 -20.15 -16.34 2.62
N MET A 211 -20.02 -16.08 1.31
CA MET A 211 -20.55 -16.96 0.27
C MET A 211 -19.88 -18.35 0.33
N LEU A 212 -18.55 -18.41 0.48
CA LEU A 212 -17.82 -19.67 0.67
C LEU A 212 -18.24 -20.38 1.96
N GLU A 213 -18.39 -19.66 3.08
CA GLU A 213 -18.84 -20.23 4.35
C GLU A 213 -20.25 -20.80 4.25
N ARG A 214 -21.14 -20.14 3.50
CA ARG A 214 -22.49 -20.64 3.23
C ARG A 214 -22.44 -21.91 2.38
N ALA A 215 -21.65 -21.90 1.31
CA ALA A 215 -21.44 -23.04 0.43
C ALA A 215 -20.79 -24.23 1.16
N ARG A 216 -19.99 -24.01 2.20
CA ARG A 216 -19.42 -25.10 3.04
C ARG A 216 -20.50 -25.99 3.66
N GLY A 217 -21.66 -25.42 3.99
CA GLY A 217 -22.82 -26.17 4.49
C GLY A 217 -23.57 -26.94 3.39
N ASP A 218 -23.62 -26.38 2.18
CA ASP A 218 -24.36 -26.89 1.03
C ASP A 218 -23.56 -26.71 -0.28
N PRO A 219 -22.56 -27.58 -0.54
CA PRO A 219 -21.61 -27.39 -1.65
C PRO A 219 -22.25 -27.34 -3.03
N GLU A 220 -23.41 -27.99 -3.22
CA GLU A 220 -24.13 -28.03 -4.50
C GLU A 220 -24.59 -26.63 -4.94
N LYS A 221 -24.83 -25.73 -3.98
CA LYS A 221 -25.23 -24.33 -4.25
C LYS A 221 -24.08 -23.38 -4.54
N PHE A 222 -22.82 -23.84 -4.40
CA PHE A 222 -21.67 -22.98 -4.62
C PHE A 222 -21.72 -22.29 -6.00
N ALA A 223 -21.96 -23.05 -7.06
CA ALA A 223 -21.95 -22.53 -8.43
C ALA A 223 -23.04 -21.47 -8.62
N ASP A 224 -24.24 -21.70 -8.07
CA ASP A 224 -25.34 -20.73 -8.13
C ASP A 224 -25.00 -19.42 -7.40
N TYR A 225 -24.37 -19.51 -6.23
CA TYR A 225 -23.97 -18.34 -5.47
C TYR A 225 -22.87 -17.54 -6.18
N ALA A 226 -21.82 -18.24 -6.65
CA ALA A 226 -20.71 -17.63 -7.36
C ALA A 226 -21.15 -17.01 -8.69
N SER A 227 -22.04 -17.68 -9.43
CA SER A 227 -22.58 -17.19 -10.70
C SER A 227 -23.34 -15.87 -10.51
N ARG A 228 -24.18 -15.75 -9.48
CA ARG A 228 -24.87 -14.48 -9.16
C ARG A 228 -23.90 -13.36 -8.84
N LEU A 229 -22.85 -13.65 -8.07
CA LEU A 229 -21.81 -12.68 -7.77
C LEU A 229 -21.08 -12.24 -9.06
N PHE A 230 -20.65 -13.18 -9.90
CA PHE A 230 -19.96 -12.87 -11.14
C PHE A 230 -20.84 -12.08 -12.12
N GLY A 231 -22.13 -12.42 -12.23
CA GLY A 231 -23.08 -11.65 -13.02
C GLY A 231 -23.27 -10.21 -12.52
N ALA A 232 -23.32 -10.01 -11.21
CA ALA A 232 -23.36 -8.68 -10.60
C ALA A 232 -22.04 -7.92 -10.82
N MET A 233 -20.88 -8.60 -10.75
CA MET A 233 -19.60 -7.98 -11.07
C MET A 233 -19.50 -7.63 -12.56
N ALA A 234 -20.12 -8.40 -13.45
CA ALA A 234 -20.09 -8.19 -14.90
C ALA A 234 -20.84 -6.93 -15.37
N THR A 235 -21.91 -6.55 -14.66
CA THR A 235 -22.80 -5.45 -15.11
C THR A 235 -23.09 -4.39 -14.02
N GLY A 236 -22.66 -4.63 -12.79
CA GLY A 236 -23.14 -3.92 -11.60
C GLY A 236 -24.53 -4.42 -11.17
N GLY A 237 -24.85 -4.29 -9.90
CA GLY A 237 -26.17 -4.69 -9.39
C GLY A 237 -26.15 -5.06 -7.93
N ASP A 238 -27.08 -5.91 -7.51
CA ASP A 238 -27.21 -6.35 -6.11
C ASP A 238 -27.00 -7.86 -6.00
N VAL A 239 -26.24 -8.27 -4.97
CA VAL A 239 -26.17 -9.66 -4.52
C VAL A 239 -26.87 -9.73 -3.17
N GLY A 240 -28.10 -10.25 -3.17
CA GLY A 240 -28.97 -10.15 -2.00
C GLY A 240 -29.40 -8.70 -1.78
N PHE A 241 -28.93 -8.08 -0.70
CA PHE A 241 -29.21 -6.67 -0.35
C PHE A 241 -27.96 -5.79 -0.41
N GLU A 242 -26.83 -6.33 -0.88
CA GLU A 242 -25.56 -5.64 -0.92
C GLU A 242 -25.22 -5.22 -2.35
N PRO A 243 -24.85 -3.95 -2.57
CA PRO A 243 -24.53 -3.45 -3.89
C PRO A 243 -23.15 -3.93 -4.33
N VAL A 244 -23.04 -4.34 -5.59
CA VAL A 244 -21.81 -4.74 -6.26
C VAL A 244 -21.57 -3.81 -7.44
N ALA A 245 -20.39 -3.20 -7.47
CA ALA A 245 -19.98 -2.33 -8.56
C ALA A 245 -19.74 -3.13 -9.85
N TRP A 246 -19.77 -2.44 -11.00
CA TRP A 246 -19.35 -3.04 -12.26
C TRP A 246 -17.81 -3.14 -12.34
N PHE A 247 -17.32 -4.35 -12.59
CA PHE A 247 -15.91 -4.68 -12.79
C PHE A 247 -15.67 -4.93 -14.28
N ASN A 248 -15.02 -3.97 -14.95
CA ASN A 248 -14.66 -4.07 -16.36
C ASN A 248 -13.38 -4.94 -16.57
N GLY A 249 -12.95 -5.12 -17.82
CA GLY A 249 -11.63 -5.71 -18.14
C GLY A 249 -11.65 -7.18 -18.57
N GLY A 250 -12.81 -7.72 -18.96
CA GLY A 250 -12.94 -9.06 -19.56
C GLY A 250 -12.84 -10.23 -18.60
N LEU A 251 -12.51 -10.01 -17.31
CA LEU A 251 -12.48 -11.09 -16.32
C LEU A 251 -13.89 -11.55 -15.91
N PHE A 252 -14.83 -10.62 -15.77
CA PHE A 252 -16.25 -10.88 -15.50
C PHE A 252 -17.08 -10.54 -16.74
N ASP A 253 -16.75 -11.15 -17.86
CA ASP A 253 -17.47 -11.05 -19.14
C ASP A 253 -18.72 -11.93 -19.21
N ASP A 254 -18.83 -12.91 -18.31
CA ASP A 254 -20.01 -13.76 -18.10
C ASP A 254 -20.18 -14.15 -16.62
N ASP A 255 -21.20 -14.94 -16.31
CA ASP A 255 -21.53 -15.43 -14.97
C ASP A 255 -21.09 -16.89 -14.74
N THR A 256 -20.21 -17.43 -15.59
CA THR A 256 -19.78 -18.83 -15.53
C THR A 256 -19.06 -19.14 -14.21
N ALA A 257 -19.61 -20.08 -13.44
CA ALA A 257 -19.03 -20.59 -12.21
C ALA A 257 -18.92 -22.12 -12.26
N LEU A 258 -17.75 -22.67 -11.90
CA LEU A 258 -17.55 -24.11 -11.83
C LEU A 258 -18.00 -24.65 -10.46
N PRO A 259 -18.60 -25.85 -10.39
CA PRO A 259 -18.96 -26.46 -9.12
C PRO A 259 -17.70 -26.80 -8.30
N LEU A 260 -17.75 -26.46 -7.02
CA LEU A 260 -16.76 -26.87 -6.03
C LEU A 260 -17.36 -27.90 -5.09
N ASP A 261 -16.63 -29.00 -4.89
CA ASP A 261 -16.93 -29.95 -3.84
C ASP A 261 -16.54 -29.39 -2.48
N ARG A 262 -16.94 -30.10 -1.40
CA ARG A 262 -16.59 -29.72 -0.03
C ARG A 262 -15.09 -29.45 0.13
N LYS A 263 -14.24 -30.30 -0.46
CA LYS A 263 -12.79 -30.11 -0.42
C LYS A 263 -12.36 -28.81 -1.13
N GLY A 264 -12.86 -28.55 -2.33
CA GLY A 264 -12.59 -27.31 -3.06
C GLY A 264 -13.01 -26.06 -2.31
N ILE A 265 -14.16 -26.09 -1.63
CA ILE A 265 -14.63 -24.96 -0.80
C ILE A 265 -13.72 -24.73 0.41
N GLU A 266 -13.31 -25.79 1.12
CA GLU A 266 -12.34 -25.67 2.22
C GLU A 266 -10.99 -25.12 1.75
N THR A 267 -10.52 -25.53 0.57
CA THR A 267 -9.30 -25.00 -0.04
C THR A 267 -9.45 -23.51 -0.39
N ALA A 268 -10.60 -23.10 -0.95
CA ALA A 268 -10.89 -21.70 -1.23
C ALA A 268 -11.00 -20.86 0.06
N LEU A 269 -11.61 -21.37 1.12
CA LEU A 269 -11.68 -20.71 2.42
C LEU A 269 -10.30 -20.51 3.06
N LYS A 270 -9.41 -21.51 2.95
CA LYS A 270 -8.01 -21.37 3.41
C LYS A 270 -7.27 -20.27 2.68
N ALA A 271 -7.53 -20.11 1.38
CA ALA A 271 -6.95 -19.03 0.59
C ALA A 271 -7.58 -17.67 0.95
N ALA A 272 -8.90 -17.61 1.13
CA ALA A 272 -9.61 -16.40 1.54
C ALA A 272 -9.22 -15.90 2.94
N ALA A 273 -8.75 -16.79 3.83
CA ALA A 273 -8.26 -16.42 5.16
C ALA A 273 -6.86 -15.76 5.16
N LEU A 274 -6.19 -15.68 4.01
CA LEU A 274 -4.95 -14.91 3.87
C LEU A 274 -5.29 -13.42 3.73
N ASP A 275 -4.38 -12.54 4.15
CA ASP A 275 -4.50 -11.11 3.88
C ASP A 275 -4.07 -10.81 2.44
N TRP A 276 -5.03 -10.65 1.55
CA TRP A 276 -4.83 -10.36 0.13
C TRP A 276 -4.33 -8.94 -0.13
N SER A 277 -4.41 -8.03 0.86
CA SER A 277 -3.76 -6.72 0.76
C SER A 277 -2.22 -6.82 0.80
N GLU A 278 -1.70 -7.93 1.33
CA GLU A 278 -0.26 -8.21 1.43
C GLU A 278 0.26 -9.19 0.36
N ILE A 279 -0.63 -9.71 -0.50
CA ILE A 279 -0.26 -10.60 -1.62
C ILE A 279 0.16 -9.77 -2.83
N ASP A 280 1.33 -10.09 -3.38
CA ASP A 280 1.82 -9.43 -4.60
C ASP A 280 0.96 -9.83 -5.81
N PRO A 281 0.49 -8.87 -6.65
CA PRO A 281 -0.30 -9.15 -7.85
C PRO A 281 0.36 -10.10 -8.85
N SER A 282 1.68 -10.26 -8.79
CA SER A 282 2.40 -11.29 -9.55
C SER A 282 2.00 -12.74 -9.20
N ILE A 283 1.14 -12.93 -8.19
CA ILE A 283 0.45 -14.19 -7.95
C ILE A 283 -0.23 -14.71 -9.22
N LEU A 284 -0.84 -13.86 -10.05
CA LEU A 284 -1.49 -14.28 -11.30
C LEU A 284 -0.48 -14.93 -12.26
N GLY A 285 0.71 -14.36 -12.38
CA GLY A 285 1.81 -14.97 -13.13
C GLY A 285 2.29 -16.27 -12.51
N THR A 286 2.38 -16.34 -11.18
CA THR A 286 2.79 -17.56 -10.46
C THR A 286 1.77 -18.69 -10.63
N LEU A 287 0.47 -18.36 -10.64
CA LEU A 287 -0.63 -19.30 -10.90
C LEU A 287 -0.59 -19.85 -12.31
N PHE A 288 -0.30 -18.98 -13.29
CA PHE A 288 -0.06 -19.37 -14.66
C PHE A 288 1.13 -20.35 -14.79
N GLU A 289 2.28 -20.00 -14.22
CA GLU A 289 3.51 -20.78 -14.32
C GLU A 289 3.47 -22.12 -13.57
N ARG A 290 2.82 -22.16 -12.41
CA ARG A 290 2.88 -23.32 -11.48
C ARG A 290 1.63 -24.18 -11.48
N GLY A 291 0.46 -23.62 -11.81
CA GLY A 291 -0.83 -24.25 -11.51
C GLY A 291 -1.66 -24.69 -12.71
N LEU A 292 -1.61 -23.98 -13.85
CA LEU A 292 -2.72 -24.02 -14.82
C LEU A 292 -2.46 -24.80 -16.12
N ASP A 293 -1.20 -25.11 -16.47
CA ASP A 293 -0.89 -26.03 -17.58
C ASP A 293 0.47 -26.75 -17.38
N PRO A 294 0.49 -27.97 -16.79
CA PRO A 294 1.72 -28.72 -16.52
C PRO A 294 2.56 -29.02 -17.77
N ASP A 295 1.92 -29.17 -18.93
CA ASP A 295 2.57 -29.56 -20.19
C ASP A 295 3.26 -28.39 -20.90
N LYS A 296 2.89 -27.14 -20.56
CA LYS A 296 3.51 -25.92 -21.11
C LYS A 296 4.69 -25.40 -20.30
N ARG A 297 4.99 -26.04 -19.17
CA ARG A 297 6.00 -25.58 -18.18
C ARG A 297 7.44 -25.56 -18.70
N SER A 298 7.82 -26.47 -19.60
CA SER A 298 9.19 -26.56 -20.13
C SER A 298 9.43 -25.79 -21.44
N GLN A 299 8.37 -25.41 -22.16
CA GLN A 299 8.48 -24.84 -23.51
C GLN A 299 8.53 -23.31 -23.54
N LEU A 300 8.03 -22.63 -22.51
CA LEU A 300 7.80 -21.18 -22.56
C LEU A 300 8.95 -20.32 -22.03
N GLY A 301 10.01 -20.89 -21.45
CA GLY A 301 11.06 -20.09 -20.80
C GLY A 301 10.54 -19.16 -19.68
N ALA A 302 9.31 -19.40 -19.23
CA ALA A 302 8.56 -18.60 -18.27
C ALA A 302 9.09 -18.88 -16.86
N HIS A 303 10.28 -18.36 -16.59
CA HIS A 303 10.77 -18.22 -15.24
C HIS A 303 10.30 -16.87 -14.73
N TYR A 304 9.49 -16.89 -13.66
CA TYR A 304 9.22 -15.72 -12.84
C TYR A 304 10.50 -14.89 -12.66
N THR A 305 10.48 -13.66 -13.19
CA THR A 305 11.57 -12.72 -12.96
C THR A 305 11.33 -12.04 -11.63
N ASP A 306 12.23 -12.30 -10.70
CA ASP A 306 12.24 -11.72 -9.36
C ASP A 306 12.08 -10.19 -9.39
N ARG A 307 11.25 -9.65 -8.47
CA ARG A 307 11.01 -8.21 -8.33
C ARG A 307 12.31 -7.41 -8.31
N ASP A 308 13.31 -7.84 -7.55
CA ASP A 308 14.59 -7.14 -7.44
C ASP A 308 15.34 -7.11 -8.77
N LYS A 309 15.21 -8.18 -9.59
CA LYS A 309 15.78 -8.21 -10.93
C LYS A 309 15.05 -7.25 -11.88
N ILE A 310 13.72 -7.19 -11.81
CA ILE A 310 12.94 -6.23 -12.61
C ILE A 310 13.31 -4.80 -12.20
N MET A 311 13.42 -4.52 -10.90
CA MET A 311 13.78 -3.20 -10.40
C MET A 311 15.18 -2.75 -10.81
N ARG A 312 16.13 -3.67 -11.06
CA ARG A 312 17.44 -3.32 -11.68
C ARG A 312 17.32 -2.70 -13.07
N ILE A 313 16.18 -2.85 -13.74
CA ILE A 313 15.88 -2.21 -15.03
C ILE A 313 14.94 -1.02 -14.83
N VAL A 314 13.82 -1.22 -14.11
CA VAL A 314 12.82 -0.16 -13.88
C VAL A 314 13.43 1.06 -13.19
N ASP A 315 14.30 0.86 -12.19
CA ASP A 315 14.92 1.97 -11.46
C ASP A 315 15.79 2.87 -12.35
N PRO A 316 16.83 2.37 -13.06
CA PRO A 316 17.66 3.22 -13.90
C PRO A 316 16.97 3.74 -15.17
N VAL A 317 15.95 3.05 -15.70
CA VAL A 317 15.31 3.41 -16.97
C VAL A 317 14.09 4.32 -16.78
N ILE A 318 13.35 4.15 -15.68
CA ILE A 318 12.09 4.89 -15.43
C ILE A 318 12.24 5.81 -14.22
N VAL A 319 12.61 5.26 -13.06
CA VAL A 319 12.55 6.00 -11.79
C VAL A 319 13.57 7.12 -11.73
N ARG A 320 14.86 6.81 -11.85
CA ARG A 320 15.94 7.80 -11.71
C ARG A 320 15.83 8.94 -12.73
N PRO A 321 15.58 8.69 -14.04
CA PRO A 321 15.48 9.78 -15.01
C PRO A 321 14.30 10.70 -14.73
N LEU A 322 13.11 10.14 -14.44
CA LEU A 322 11.92 10.95 -14.18
C LEU A 322 12.02 11.75 -12.88
N LEU A 323 12.65 11.20 -11.83
CA LEU A 323 12.92 11.95 -10.61
C LEU A 323 13.92 13.09 -10.86
N ALA A 324 14.94 12.88 -11.70
CA ALA A 324 15.88 13.96 -12.05
C ALA A 324 15.19 15.09 -12.84
N GLU A 325 14.29 14.73 -13.78
CA GLU A 325 13.42 15.69 -14.47
C GLU A 325 12.54 16.47 -13.46
N TRP A 326 11.97 15.76 -12.47
CA TRP A 326 11.14 16.37 -11.43
C TRP A 326 11.92 17.36 -10.56
N GLU A 327 13.10 17.01 -10.07
CA GLU A 327 13.89 17.92 -9.22
C GLU A 327 14.20 19.24 -9.95
N THR A 328 14.44 19.19 -11.26
CA THR A 328 14.61 20.38 -12.09
C THR A 328 13.32 21.21 -12.18
N ALA A 329 12.18 20.57 -12.44
CA ALA A 329 10.89 21.24 -12.51
C ALA A 329 10.48 21.86 -11.16
N LYS A 330 10.69 21.12 -10.07
CA LYS A 330 10.42 21.53 -8.69
C LYS A 330 11.24 22.76 -8.29
N ALA A 331 12.52 22.81 -8.62
CA ALA A 331 13.35 24.00 -8.36
C ALA A 331 12.80 25.24 -9.08
N GLY A 332 12.37 25.09 -10.33
CA GLY A 332 11.70 26.16 -11.08
C GLY A 332 10.38 26.60 -10.46
N ILE A 333 9.55 25.65 -10.02
CA ILE A 333 8.28 25.89 -9.34
C ILE A 333 8.52 26.64 -8.02
N ALA A 334 9.45 26.18 -7.19
CA ALA A 334 9.79 26.79 -5.91
C ALA A 334 10.22 28.26 -6.10
N GLY A 335 11.09 28.53 -7.09
CA GLY A 335 11.49 29.90 -7.41
C GLY A 335 10.33 30.78 -7.90
N MET A 336 9.34 30.23 -8.62
CA MET A 336 8.13 30.98 -9.00
C MET A 336 7.23 31.27 -7.79
N VAL A 337 7.10 30.32 -6.87
CA VAL A 337 6.33 30.44 -5.63
C VAL A 337 6.95 31.51 -4.72
N GLU A 338 8.26 31.43 -4.46
CA GLU A 338 8.96 32.42 -3.63
C GLU A 338 8.81 33.84 -4.19
N ARG A 339 8.96 34.00 -5.50
CA ARG A 339 8.74 35.29 -6.18
C ARG A 339 7.29 35.75 -6.11
N ALA A 340 6.33 34.83 -6.09
CA ALA A 340 4.92 35.17 -5.93
C ALA A 340 4.65 35.69 -4.51
N ASP A 341 5.26 35.08 -3.50
CA ASP A 341 5.09 35.45 -2.10
C ASP A 341 5.77 36.79 -1.77
N ALA A 342 6.89 37.08 -2.44
CA ALA A 342 7.54 38.39 -2.38
C ALA A 342 6.87 39.49 -3.24
N ALA A 343 5.89 39.15 -4.08
CA ALA A 343 5.31 40.09 -5.03
C ALA A 343 4.37 41.09 -4.33
N ARG A 344 4.59 42.39 -4.58
CA ARG A 344 3.76 43.47 -4.01
C ARG A 344 2.44 43.72 -4.73
N SER A 345 2.28 43.17 -5.94
CA SER A 345 1.08 43.34 -6.76
C SER A 345 0.28 42.04 -6.82
N PRO A 346 -1.03 42.07 -6.51
CA PRO A 346 -1.90 40.89 -6.62
C PRO A 346 -1.91 40.25 -8.02
N ALA A 347 -1.78 41.08 -9.07
CA ALA A 347 -1.72 40.59 -10.45
C ALA A 347 -0.41 39.84 -10.73
N ALA A 348 0.72 40.33 -10.20
CA ALA A 348 2.01 39.67 -10.33
C ALA A 348 2.05 38.35 -9.54
N GLN A 349 1.52 38.34 -8.32
CA GLN A 349 1.38 37.14 -7.49
C GLN A 349 0.54 36.07 -8.21
N THR A 350 -0.66 36.45 -8.68
CA THR A 350 -1.56 35.53 -9.41
C THR A 350 -0.90 34.96 -10.66
N ARG A 351 -0.18 35.79 -11.43
CA ARG A 351 0.52 35.34 -12.64
C ARG A 351 1.61 34.32 -12.30
N LEU A 352 2.42 34.56 -11.28
CA LEU A 352 3.51 33.65 -10.87
C LEU A 352 2.95 32.34 -10.31
N ARG A 353 1.89 32.39 -9.50
CA ARG A 353 1.20 31.17 -9.02
C ARG A 353 0.64 30.35 -10.17
N ARG A 354 0.01 30.97 -11.16
CA ARG A 354 -0.45 30.26 -12.38
C ARG A 354 0.69 29.65 -13.19
N GLN A 355 1.85 30.30 -13.25
CA GLN A 355 3.03 29.73 -13.92
C GLN A 355 3.56 28.50 -13.17
N ALA A 356 3.59 28.55 -11.83
CA ALA A 356 3.95 27.41 -11.00
C ALA A 356 2.97 26.23 -11.20
N ASP A 357 1.65 26.49 -11.16
CA ASP A 357 0.62 25.49 -11.44
C ASP A 357 0.76 24.88 -12.84
N GLN A 358 1.06 25.71 -13.85
CA GLN A 358 1.25 25.25 -15.21
C GLN A 358 2.49 24.37 -15.35
N ALA A 359 3.59 24.71 -14.68
CA ALA A 359 4.79 23.88 -14.67
C ALA A 359 4.55 22.51 -14.03
N LEU A 360 3.82 22.46 -12.91
CA LEU A 360 3.38 21.21 -12.29
C LEU A 360 2.51 20.37 -13.24
N ARG A 361 1.49 20.97 -13.85
CA ARG A 361 0.62 20.30 -14.82
C ARG A 361 1.38 19.75 -16.02
N THR A 362 2.37 20.49 -16.52
CA THR A 362 3.24 20.02 -17.61
C THR A 362 4.00 18.76 -17.22
N PHE A 363 4.53 18.69 -16.00
CA PHE A 363 5.22 17.49 -15.51
C PHE A 363 4.26 16.30 -15.29
N LEU A 364 3.09 16.54 -14.69
CA LEU A 364 2.07 15.48 -14.53
C LEU A 364 1.56 14.96 -15.88
N GLU A 365 1.40 15.82 -16.88
CA GLU A 365 1.05 15.42 -18.25
C GLU A 365 2.17 14.60 -18.91
N ARG A 366 3.44 14.92 -18.61
CA ARG A 366 4.60 14.15 -19.06
C ARG A 366 4.59 12.72 -18.49
N LEU A 367 4.22 12.55 -17.21
CA LEU A 367 4.02 11.23 -16.60
C LEU A 367 2.83 10.51 -17.25
N ARG A 368 1.69 11.18 -17.40
CA ARG A 368 0.46 10.64 -18.01
C ARG A 368 0.70 10.10 -19.43
N ARG A 369 1.61 10.70 -20.20
CA ARG A 369 1.96 10.25 -21.56
C ARG A 369 3.11 9.24 -21.63
N PHE A 370 3.80 8.99 -20.52
CA PHE A 370 4.90 8.03 -20.50
C PHE A 370 4.37 6.63 -20.84
N THR A 371 4.93 5.97 -21.85
CA THR A 371 4.50 4.63 -22.26
C THR A 371 5.64 3.64 -22.11
N VAL A 372 5.38 2.55 -21.38
CA VAL A 372 6.26 1.39 -21.29
C VAL A 372 5.73 0.32 -22.23
N LEU A 373 6.61 -0.24 -23.07
CA LEU A 373 6.28 -1.35 -23.95
C LEU A 373 7.15 -2.55 -23.58
N ASP A 374 6.51 -3.67 -23.25
CA ASP A 374 7.16 -4.97 -23.11
C ASP A 374 6.69 -5.89 -24.25
N PRO A 375 7.55 -6.17 -25.25
CA PRO A 375 7.17 -6.94 -26.43
C PRO A 375 7.12 -8.46 -26.19
N ALA A 376 7.40 -8.93 -24.98
CA ALA A 376 7.29 -10.33 -24.57
C ALA A 376 6.88 -10.40 -23.09
N CYS A 377 5.72 -9.84 -22.77
CA CYS A 377 5.40 -9.48 -21.40
C CYS A 377 5.07 -10.67 -20.50
N GLY A 378 4.78 -11.85 -21.06
CA GLY A 378 4.31 -12.99 -20.29
C GLY A 378 3.14 -12.57 -19.41
N SER A 379 3.21 -12.92 -18.13
CA SER A 379 2.22 -12.53 -17.11
C SER A 379 2.15 -11.02 -16.76
N GLY A 380 2.97 -10.18 -17.40
CA GLY A 380 2.92 -8.73 -17.25
C GLY A 380 3.61 -8.18 -16.00
N ASN A 381 4.41 -8.96 -15.27
CA ASN A 381 5.03 -8.50 -14.02
C ASN A 381 5.93 -7.26 -14.20
N PHE A 382 6.67 -7.18 -15.33
CA PHE A 382 7.45 -5.99 -15.66
C PHE A 382 6.57 -4.75 -15.84
N LEU A 383 5.46 -4.90 -16.56
CA LEU A 383 4.49 -3.83 -16.80
C LEU A 383 3.82 -3.38 -15.50
N TYR A 384 3.46 -4.33 -14.63
CA TYR A 384 2.92 -4.03 -13.30
C TYR A 384 3.88 -3.18 -12.48
N LEU A 385 5.15 -3.60 -12.35
CA LEU A 385 6.15 -2.87 -11.56
C LEU A 385 6.49 -1.50 -12.17
N ALA A 386 6.52 -1.41 -13.51
CA ALA A 386 6.71 -0.14 -14.19
C ALA A 386 5.54 0.83 -13.96
N LEU A 387 4.29 0.35 -14.01
CA LEU A 387 3.11 1.15 -13.68
C LEU A 387 3.11 1.59 -12.21
N HIS A 388 3.46 0.69 -11.30
CA HIS A 388 3.58 1.01 -9.87
C HIS A 388 4.62 2.12 -9.65
N ALA A 389 5.80 1.99 -10.26
CA ALA A 389 6.85 3.00 -10.18
C ALA A 389 6.37 4.37 -10.71
N LEU A 390 5.64 4.42 -11.83
CA LEU A 390 5.08 5.66 -12.35
C LEU A 390 4.05 6.28 -11.39
N LYS A 391 3.20 5.46 -10.75
CA LYS A 391 2.24 5.90 -9.74
C LYS A 391 2.92 6.45 -8.48
N ASP A 392 3.99 5.80 -8.03
CA ASP A 392 4.78 6.29 -6.89
C ASP A 392 5.39 7.66 -7.20
N ILE A 393 5.93 7.83 -8.40
CA ILE A 393 6.47 9.13 -8.85
C ILE A 393 5.37 10.19 -8.90
N GLU A 394 4.20 9.88 -9.49
CA GLU A 394 3.06 10.81 -9.53
C GLU A 394 2.62 11.22 -8.12
N HIS A 395 2.51 10.26 -7.20
CA HIS A 395 2.15 10.52 -5.81
C HIS A 395 3.17 11.44 -5.13
N ARG A 396 4.47 11.11 -5.24
CA ARG A 396 5.55 11.95 -4.70
C ARG A 396 5.51 13.38 -5.21
N VAL A 397 5.34 13.56 -6.52
CA VAL A 397 5.25 14.88 -7.17
C VAL A 397 4.10 15.69 -6.58
N GLN A 398 2.92 15.08 -6.38
CA GLN A 398 1.77 15.75 -5.80
C GLN A 398 2.00 16.16 -4.34
N LEU A 399 2.60 15.28 -3.52
CA LEU A 399 2.94 15.59 -2.13
C LEU A 399 3.94 16.75 -2.04
N GLU A 400 4.99 16.72 -2.85
CA GLU A 400 6.01 17.78 -2.85
C GLU A 400 5.44 19.11 -3.38
N ALA A 401 4.58 19.08 -4.40
CA ALA A 401 3.91 20.28 -4.89
C ALA A 401 2.97 20.90 -3.85
N GLU A 402 2.28 20.09 -3.05
CA GLU A 402 1.46 20.56 -1.95
C GLU A 402 2.26 21.33 -0.91
N THR A 403 3.48 20.89 -0.57
CA THR A 403 4.33 21.65 0.36
C THR A 403 4.66 23.05 -0.14
N LEU A 404 4.73 23.23 -1.46
CA LEU A 404 4.98 24.51 -2.13
C LEU A 404 3.74 25.41 -2.26
N GLY A 405 2.56 25.01 -1.78
CA GLY A 405 1.35 25.83 -1.91
C GLY A 405 0.47 25.50 -3.10
N LEU A 406 0.75 24.43 -3.82
CA LEU A 406 -0.03 24.04 -5.00
C LEU A 406 -1.11 23.02 -4.62
N ALA A 407 -2.24 23.08 -5.31
CA ALA A 407 -3.33 22.13 -5.08
C ALA A 407 -3.00 20.76 -5.68
N ARG A 408 -3.37 19.68 -4.97
CA ARG A 408 -3.30 18.32 -5.50
C ARG A 408 -4.32 18.13 -6.63
N GLY A 409 -3.91 17.40 -7.66
CA GLY A 409 -4.80 16.96 -8.75
C GLY A 409 -5.28 15.54 -8.53
N PHE A 410 -6.27 15.11 -9.31
CA PHE A 410 -6.60 13.69 -9.39
C PHE A 410 -5.47 12.93 -10.10
N PRO A 411 -5.06 11.74 -9.60
CA PRO A 411 -4.10 10.88 -10.27
C PRO A 411 -4.54 10.58 -11.71
N ALA A 412 -3.59 10.63 -12.64
CA ALA A 412 -3.82 10.43 -14.07
C ALA A 412 -2.95 9.31 -14.67
N VAL A 413 -1.95 8.81 -13.94
CA VAL A 413 -1.20 7.60 -14.33
C VAL A 413 -2.07 6.37 -14.12
N GLY A 414 -2.17 5.53 -15.15
CA GLY A 414 -3.02 4.34 -15.13
C GLY A 414 -2.60 3.27 -16.13
N PRO A 415 -3.41 2.20 -16.29
CA PRO A 415 -3.07 1.07 -17.17
C PRO A 415 -2.74 1.46 -18.62
N ALA A 416 -3.23 2.60 -19.11
CA ALA A 416 -2.91 3.12 -20.45
C ALA A 416 -1.40 3.45 -20.64
N ASN A 417 -0.64 3.60 -19.56
CA ASN A 417 0.80 3.86 -19.57
C ASN A 417 1.64 2.61 -19.89
N VAL A 418 1.05 1.42 -19.89
CA VAL A 418 1.76 0.16 -20.12
C VAL A 418 1.15 -0.60 -21.30
N LYS A 419 2.01 -1.19 -22.12
CA LYS A 419 1.63 -1.98 -23.30
C LYS A 419 2.43 -3.28 -23.32
N GLY A 420 1.74 -4.38 -23.57
CA GLY A 420 2.32 -5.72 -23.66
C GLY A 420 2.03 -6.37 -25.01
N ILE A 421 2.94 -7.25 -25.44
CA ILE A 421 2.68 -8.22 -26.50
C ILE A 421 2.95 -9.60 -25.92
N GLU A 422 1.99 -10.49 -26.06
CA GLU A 422 2.06 -11.88 -25.61
C GLU A 422 1.35 -12.78 -26.62
N ILE A 423 1.94 -13.95 -26.91
CA ILE A 423 1.42 -14.92 -27.88
C ILE A 423 0.38 -15.84 -27.25
N ASN A 424 0.46 -16.06 -25.95
CA ASN A 424 -0.48 -16.88 -25.20
C ASN A 424 -1.61 -16.00 -24.64
N ALA A 425 -2.81 -16.12 -25.20
CA ALA A 425 -3.98 -15.33 -24.80
C ALA A 425 -4.37 -15.43 -23.31
N TYR A 426 -3.82 -16.40 -22.57
CA TYR A 426 -4.04 -16.53 -21.14
C TYR A 426 -3.03 -15.74 -20.27
N ALA A 427 -1.81 -15.53 -20.75
CA ALA A 427 -0.78 -14.74 -20.08
C ALA A 427 -1.01 -13.25 -20.35
#